data_AF-A0A397B7P4-F1
#
_entry.id   AF-A0A397B7P4-F1
#
_cell.length_a   1.000
_cell.length_b   1.000
_cell.length_c   1.000
_cell.angle_alpha   90.00
_cell.angle_beta   90.00
_cell.angle_gamma   90.00
#
_symmetry.space_group_name_H-M   'P 1'
#
loop_
_entity.id
_entity.type
_entity.pdbx_description
1 polymer ?
#
loop_
_entity_poly.entity_id
_entity_poly.type
_entity_poly.pdbx_seq_one_letter_code
_entity_poly.pdbx_strand_id
1 'polypeptide(L)'
;MVNPLTRCLEDYSLPPFATLRVSDIVPAVRAAIAEMTLDVNVIEDDLSDPDADISWATVMDRLEIIDDPVNRLWRIAIHLSRVTDSPELRLAQSEVQAEVLTIQSRRAQSVPVFRAMQRLRASPILDATLNGVALNDTEKARFNDIDVKLKELNAVAAGYDVATPAAGPWMLTLDRSNYSAVVTHCTNRSLRQLMYQAERTVATSPPYDNTPIIQEMLQLRREQAALLGFDSFASVSLENKMAPSASAVQDMLDLLRDKCVPLARAELADLEAFVKDFAPDVAATTLPLQHWDIAFWYCPFTPMLDFCADSLPTLSIGSL
;
A
#
# COMPACT_ATOMS: atom_id res chain seq x y z
N MET A 1 -1.54 30.15 -19.31
CA MET A 1 -2.68 29.44 -18.68
C MET A 1 -2.21 29.06 -17.28
N VAL A 2 -2.94 29.41 -16.22
CA VAL A 2 -2.55 29.09 -14.84
C VAL A 2 -2.62 27.57 -14.67
N ASN A 3 -1.60 26.97 -14.07
CA ASN A 3 -1.53 25.54 -13.83
C ASN A 3 -2.70 25.12 -12.90
N PRO A 4 -3.51 24.11 -13.25
CA PRO A 4 -4.70 23.72 -12.47
C PRO A 4 -4.36 23.22 -11.07
N LEU A 5 -3.19 22.62 -10.86
CA LEU A 5 -2.72 22.21 -9.54
C LEU A 5 -2.34 23.40 -8.67
N THR A 6 -1.68 24.41 -9.24
CA THR A 6 -1.36 25.65 -8.51
C THR A 6 -2.65 26.33 -8.06
N ARG A 7 -3.64 26.46 -8.96
CA ARG A 7 -4.95 27.01 -8.60
C ARG A 7 -5.68 26.18 -7.55
N CYS A 8 -5.56 24.86 -7.59
CA CYS A 8 -6.14 23.98 -6.58
C CYS A 8 -5.59 24.26 -5.17
N LEU A 9 -4.29 24.59 -5.06
CA LEU A 9 -3.68 25.01 -3.81
C LEU A 9 -4.21 26.38 -3.36
N GLU A 10 -4.21 27.37 -4.26
CA GLU A 10 -4.67 28.74 -3.99
C GLU A 10 -6.14 28.76 -3.51
N ASP A 11 -7.01 28.00 -4.16
CA ASP A 11 -8.44 27.92 -3.85
C ASP A 11 -8.73 26.94 -2.67
N TYR A 12 -7.71 26.26 -2.13
CA TYR A 12 -7.82 25.16 -1.17
C TYR A 12 -8.90 24.11 -1.55
N SER A 13 -9.04 23.85 -2.84
CA SER A 13 -10.13 23.06 -3.41
C SER A 13 -9.75 21.59 -3.63
N LEU A 14 -10.72 20.74 -3.97
CA LEU A 14 -10.43 19.34 -4.30
C LEU A 14 -9.54 19.24 -5.55
N PRO A 15 -8.62 18.25 -5.61
CA PRO A 15 -7.78 18.06 -6.78
C PRO A 15 -8.60 17.89 -8.07
N PRO A 16 -8.25 18.59 -9.17
CA PRO A 16 -9.04 18.59 -10.40
C PRO A 16 -8.75 17.33 -11.25
N PHE A 17 -8.93 16.13 -10.70
CA PHE A 17 -8.55 14.85 -11.33
C PHE A 17 -9.13 14.65 -12.74
N ALA A 18 -10.32 15.21 -13.02
CA ALA A 18 -10.98 15.07 -14.32
C ALA A 18 -10.30 15.89 -15.44
N THR A 19 -9.58 16.96 -15.11
CA THR A 19 -8.98 17.88 -16.08
C THR A 19 -7.45 17.99 -15.97
N LEU A 20 -6.89 17.47 -14.88
CA LEU A 20 -5.46 17.39 -14.62
C LEU A 20 -4.71 16.61 -15.70
N ARG A 21 -3.56 17.14 -16.13
CA ARG A 21 -2.63 16.45 -17.03
C ARG A 21 -1.34 16.12 -16.31
N VAL A 22 -0.67 15.05 -16.72
CA VAL A 22 0.67 14.68 -16.18
C VAL A 22 1.66 15.83 -16.34
N SER A 23 1.57 16.59 -17.44
CA SER A 23 2.41 17.78 -17.71
C SER A 23 2.25 18.89 -16.68
N ASP A 24 1.18 18.90 -15.90
CA ASP A 24 0.93 19.92 -14.87
C ASP A 24 1.68 19.62 -13.57
N ILE A 25 2.08 18.36 -13.33
CA ILE A 25 2.65 17.90 -12.05
C ILE A 25 4.01 18.54 -11.79
N VAL A 26 4.97 18.36 -12.71
CA VAL A 26 6.35 18.83 -12.51
C VAL A 26 6.41 20.36 -12.28
N PRO A 27 5.76 21.21 -13.11
CA PRO A 27 5.79 22.65 -12.86
C PRO A 27 5.14 23.07 -11.55
N ALA A 28 4.01 22.45 -11.16
CA ALA A 28 3.32 22.79 -9.91
C ALA A 28 4.15 22.37 -8.69
N VAL A 29 4.72 21.17 -8.71
CA VAL A 29 5.58 20.67 -7.63
C VAL A 29 6.81 21.55 -7.47
N ARG A 30 7.50 21.91 -8.56
CA ARG A 30 8.67 22.80 -8.50
C ARG A 30 8.31 24.20 -7.98
N ALA A 31 7.15 24.74 -8.35
CA ALA A 31 6.68 26.01 -7.81
C ALA A 31 6.47 25.92 -6.28
N ALA A 32 5.80 24.87 -5.80
CA ALA A 32 5.61 24.65 -4.36
C ALA A 32 6.93 24.39 -3.61
N ILE A 33 7.90 23.70 -4.21
CA ILE A 33 9.24 23.53 -3.64
C ILE A 33 9.96 24.87 -3.50
N ALA A 34 9.86 25.74 -4.52
CA ALA A 34 10.47 27.06 -4.48
C ALA A 34 9.84 27.94 -3.38
N GLU A 35 8.52 27.90 -3.23
CA GLU A 35 7.78 28.57 -2.17
C GLU A 35 8.20 28.05 -0.78
N MET A 36 8.13 26.73 -0.56
CA MET A 36 8.57 26.11 0.70
C MET A 36 10.04 26.43 1.02
N THR A 37 10.91 26.55 0.00
CA THR A 37 12.31 26.94 0.20
C THR A 37 12.42 28.35 0.77
N LEU A 38 11.65 29.31 0.23
CA LEU A 38 11.60 30.68 0.74
C LEU A 38 11.04 30.70 2.16
N ASP A 39 9.95 29.98 2.41
CA ASP A 39 9.31 29.98 3.72
C ASP A 39 10.19 29.35 4.81
N VAL A 40 10.90 28.26 4.47
CA VAL A 40 11.90 27.67 5.37
C VAL A 40 13.01 28.67 5.69
N ASN A 41 13.50 29.44 4.71
CA ASN A 41 14.50 30.48 4.96
C ASN A 41 13.97 31.54 5.93
N VAL A 42 12.75 32.03 5.70
CA VAL A 42 12.13 33.06 6.55
C VAL A 42 11.94 32.55 7.97
N ILE A 43 11.45 31.32 8.15
CA ILE A 43 11.30 30.70 9.48
C ILE A 43 12.65 30.52 10.16
N GLU A 44 13.68 30.08 9.42
CA GLU A 44 15.02 29.92 9.97
C GLU A 44 15.63 31.24 10.44
N ASP A 45 15.45 32.31 9.65
CA ASP A 45 15.92 33.66 9.99
C ASP A 45 15.19 34.20 11.23
N ASP A 46 13.85 34.11 11.26
CA ASP A 46 13.03 34.55 12.39
C ASP A 46 13.40 33.81 13.69
N LEU A 47 13.55 32.48 13.63
CA LEU A 47 13.86 31.65 14.80
C LEU A 47 15.33 31.73 15.25
N SER A 48 16.19 32.31 14.42
CA SER A 48 17.60 32.55 14.77
C SER A 48 17.79 33.82 15.59
N ASP A 49 16.79 34.71 15.65
CA ASP A 49 16.79 35.87 16.53
C ASP A 49 16.78 35.43 18.01
N PRO A 50 17.74 35.85 18.85
CA PRO A 50 17.72 35.58 20.29
C PRO A 50 16.45 36.00 21.01
N ASP A 51 15.79 37.04 20.53
CA ASP A 51 14.57 37.64 21.10
C ASP A 51 13.29 37.15 20.40
N ALA A 52 13.39 36.12 19.55
CA ALA A 52 12.25 35.55 18.84
C ALA A 52 11.13 35.11 19.79
N ASP A 53 9.89 35.48 19.46
CA ASP A 53 8.71 34.98 20.17
C ASP A 53 8.48 33.50 19.83
N ILE A 54 8.71 32.62 20.82
CA ILE A 54 8.54 31.17 20.66
C ILE A 54 7.21 30.75 21.28
N SER A 55 6.19 30.63 20.44
CA SER A 55 4.86 30.13 20.78
C SER A 55 4.44 29.02 19.83
N TRP A 56 3.36 28.30 20.16
CA TRP A 56 2.81 27.28 19.26
C TRP A 56 2.46 27.89 17.89
N ALA A 57 1.83 29.07 17.87
CA ALA A 57 1.44 29.74 16.65
C ALA A 57 2.63 30.22 15.80
N THR A 58 3.70 30.70 16.43
CA THR A 58 4.88 31.20 15.72
C THR A 58 5.83 30.10 15.25
N VAL A 59 5.60 28.84 15.64
CA VAL A 59 6.41 27.69 15.23
C VAL A 59 5.56 26.61 14.56
N MET A 60 4.66 25.96 15.30
CA MET A 60 3.94 24.78 14.82
C MET A 60 2.91 25.12 13.75
N ASP A 61 2.09 26.16 13.94
CA ASP A 61 1.09 26.55 12.93
C ASP A 61 1.77 26.98 11.62
N ARG A 62 2.87 27.74 11.71
CA ARG A 62 3.68 28.11 10.53
C ARG A 62 4.24 26.88 9.82
N LEU A 63 4.79 25.93 10.58
CA LEU A 63 5.34 24.70 10.03
C LEU A 63 4.29 23.81 9.35
N GLU A 64 3.07 23.78 9.89
CA GLU A 64 1.94 23.09 9.27
C GLU A 64 1.59 23.71 7.90
N ILE A 65 1.59 25.05 7.83
CA ILE A 65 1.26 25.80 6.61
C ILE A 65 2.29 25.56 5.50
N ILE A 66 3.59 25.69 5.79
CA ILE A 66 4.64 25.61 4.74
C ILE A 66 4.79 24.20 4.14
N ASP A 67 4.41 23.18 4.90
CA ASP A 67 4.50 21.79 4.48
C ASP A 67 3.35 21.39 3.53
N ASP A 68 2.18 22.03 3.68
CA ASP A 68 0.94 21.61 3.02
C ASP A 68 1.04 21.63 1.48
N PRO A 69 1.54 22.69 0.80
CA PRO A 69 1.57 22.74 -0.66
C PRO A 69 2.32 21.57 -1.30
N VAL A 70 3.57 21.33 -0.87
CA VAL A 70 4.39 20.23 -1.37
C VAL A 70 3.75 18.88 -1.03
N ASN A 71 3.26 18.70 0.20
CA ASN A 71 2.63 17.46 0.62
C ASN A 71 1.34 17.16 -0.16
N ARG A 72 0.48 18.15 -0.38
CA ARG A 72 -0.78 18.00 -1.10
C ARG A 72 -0.55 17.62 -2.55
N LEU A 73 0.35 18.34 -3.24
CA LEU A 73 0.72 18.03 -4.62
C LEU A 73 1.40 16.66 -4.75
N TRP A 74 2.31 16.34 -3.84
CA TRP A 74 3.00 15.05 -3.86
C TRP A 74 2.05 13.88 -3.59
N ARG A 75 1.06 14.07 -2.70
CA ARG A 75 -0.01 13.09 -2.46
C ARG A 75 -0.89 12.87 -3.69
N ILE A 76 -1.18 13.91 -4.47
CA ILE A 76 -1.90 13.77 -5.75
C ILE A 76 -1.09 12.90 -6.71
N ALA A 77 0.21 13.18 -6.88
CA ALA A 77 1.07 12.39 -7.74
C ALA A 77 1.12 10.92 -7.28
N ILE A 78 1.38 10.65 -5.99
CA ILE A 78 1.42 9.30 -5.42
C ILE A 78 0.07 8.57 -5.57
N HIS A 79 -1.05 9.28 -5.41
CA HIS A 79 -2.37 8.70 -5.60
C HIS A 79 -2.55 8.24 -7.05
N LEU A 80 -2.24 9.11 -8.02
CA LEU A 80 -2.34 8.79 -9.44
C LEU A 80 -1.48 7.60 -9.85
N SER A 81 -0.26 7.45 -9.31
CA SER A 81 0.58 6.29 -9.63
C SER A 81 0.07 4.98 -9.03
N ARG A 82 -0.87 5.03 -8.09
CA ARG A 82 -1.52 3.84 -7.52
C ARG A 82 -2.83 3.47 -8.20
N VAL A 83 -3.54 4.43 -8.80
CA VAL A 83 -4.89 4.21 -9.36
C VAL A 83 -4.97 4.39 -10.88
N THR A 84 -3.99 5.05 -11.50
CA THR A 84 -3.92 5.33 -12.94
C THR A 84 -2.47 5.47 -13.42
N ASP A 85 -1.65 4.46 -13.13
CA ASP A 85 -0.23 4.45 -13.50
C ASP A 85 0.00 4.52 -15.02
N SER A 86 1.04 5.25 -15.44
CA SER A 86 1.45 5.38 -16.85
C SER A 86 2.95 5.65 -16.96
N PRO A 87 3.61 5.29 -18.09
CA PRO A 87 5.01 5.62 -18.31
C PRO A 87 5.32 7.11 -18.16
N GLU A 88 4.45 7.97 -18.67
CA GLU A 88 4.57 9.43 -18.58
C GLU A 88 4.52 9.90 -17.12
N LEU A 89 3.60 9.35 -16.31
CA LEU A 89 3.49 9.69 -14.89
C LEU A 89 4.72 9.21 -14.10
N ARG A 90 5.25 8.01 -14.39
CA ARG A 90 6.47 7.51 -13.75
C ARG A 90 7.67 8.38 -14.05
N LEU A 91 7.81 8.86 -15.30
CA LEU A 91 8.86 9.80 -15.68
C LEU A 91 8.71 11.13 -14.94
N ALA A 92 7.50 11.70 -14.93
CA ALA A 92 7.23 12.95 -14.22
C ALA A 92 7.52 12.85 -12.71
N GLN A 93 7.14 11.74 -12.07
CA GLN A 93 7.47 11.49 -10.67
C GLN A 93 8.97 11.34 -10.45
N SER A 94 9.64 10.51 -11.26
CA SER A 94 11.08 10.29 -11.15
C SER A 94 11.89 11.56 -11.35
N GLU A 95 11.41 12.50 -12.17
CA GLU A 95 12.08 13.77 -12.44
C GLU A 95 12.17 14.64 -11.18
N VAL A 96 11.10 14.75 -10.38
CA VAL A 96 11.03 15.65 -9.23
C VAL A 96 11.17 14.95 -7.88
N GLN A 97 11.18 13.61 -7.82
CA GLN A 97 11.25 12.85 -6.57
C GLN A 97 12.46 13.25 -5.70
N ALA A 98 13.63 13.42 -6.31
CA ALA A 98 14.82 13.85 -5.59
C ALA A 98 14.65 15.27 -5.01
N GLU A 99 14.10 16.20 -5.79
CA GLU A 99 13.85 17.58 -5.37
C GLU A 99 12.89 17.64 -4.17
N VAL A 100 11.80 16.87 -4.21
CA VAL A 100 10.82 16.75 -3.10
C VAL A 100 11.49 16.21 -1.84
N LEU A 101 12.25 15.12 -1.95
CA LEU A 101 12.94 14.52 -0.81
C LEU A 101 14.00 15.46 -0.22
N THR A 102 14.70 16.22 -1.06
CA THR A 102 15.70 17.20 -0.62
C THR A 102 15.06 18.33 0.19
N ILE A 103 13.98 18.95 -0.28
CA ILE A 103 13.35 20.04 0.47
C ILE A 103 12.69 19.56 1.78
N GLN A 104 12.03 18.40 1.75
CA GLN A 104 11.44 17.80 2.95
C GLN A 104 12.52 17.47 4.00
N SER A 105 13.64 16.89 3.55
CA SER A 105 14.77 16.59 4.45
C SER A 105 15.40 17.86 5.02
N ARG A 106 15.60 18.90 4.20
CA ARG A 106 16.12 20.19 4.65
C ARG A 106 15.25 20.77 5.77
N ARG A 107 13.93 20.85 5.55
CA ARG A 107 12.99 21.35 6.56
C ARG A 107 13.02 20.51 7.84
N ALA A 108 13.02 19.18 7.71
CA ALA A 108 13.05 18.28 8.87
C ALA A 108 14.36 18.35 9.67
N GLN A 109 15.46 18.72 9.02
CA GLN A 109 16.80 18.82 9.61
C GLN A 109 17.17 20.26 10.05
N SER A 110 16.24 21.21 9.96
CA SER A 110 16.48 22.61 10.34
C SER A 110 16.82 22.75 11.82
N VAL A 111 18.05 23.20 12.11
CA VAL A 111 18.54 23.37 13.49
C VAL A 111 17.81 24.49 14.25
N PRO A 112 17.54 25.68 13.67
CA PRO A 112 16.75 26.72 14.34
C PRO A 112 15.35 26.22 14.72
N VAL A 113 14.65 25.55 13.79
CA VAL A 113 13.33 24.96 14.03
C VAL A 113 13.37 23.91 15.15
N PHE A 114 14.35 23.01 15.12
CA PHE A 114 14.50 21.98 16.15
C PHE A 114 14.71 22.60 17.54
N ARG A 115 15.56 23.63 17.66
CA ARG A 115 15.78 24.35 18.93
C ARG A 115 14.51 25.05 19.42
N ALA A 116 13.73 25.65 18.53
CA ALA A 116 12.46 26.27 18.86
C ALA A 116 11.44 25.23 19.39
N MET A 117 11.32 24.08 18.73
CA MET A 117 10.49 22.97 19.20
C MET A 117 10.93 22.44 20.57
N GLN A 118 12.24 22.33 20.84
CA GLN A 118 12.75 21.95 22.15
C GLN A 118 12.33 22.93 23.25
N ARG A 119 12.35 24.24 22.96
CA ARG A 119 11.87 25.29 23.88
C ARG A 119 10.36 25.18 24.11
N LEU A 120 9.57 24.91 23.07
CA LEU A 120 8.12 24.68 23.18
C LEU A 120 7.78 23.45 24.02
N ARG A 121 8.51 22.34 23.84
CA ARG A 121 8.30 21.10 24.58
C ARG A 121 8.55 21.25 26.09
N ALA A 122 9.32 22.26 26.52
CA ALA A 122 9.51 22.58 27.93
C ALA A 122 8.32 23.34 28.57
N SER A 123 7.31 23.70 27.77
CA SER A 123 6.03 24.28 28.21
C SER A 123 4.96 23.18 28.39
N PRO A 124 4.10 23.23 29.42
CA PRO A 124 3.08 22.22 29.64
C PRO A 124 1.86 22.42 28.71
N ILE A 125 1.16 21.31 28.39
CA ILE A 125 -0.18 21.14 27.73
C ILE A 125 -0.08 20.70 26.25
N LEU A 126 -0.90 19.78 25.68
CA LEU A 126 -1.86 18.74 26.10
C LEU A 126 -2.31 17.98 24.82
N ASP A 127 -2.66 16.70 24.97
CA ASP A 127 -3.38 15.81 24.04
C ASP A 127 -4.67 16.38 23.40
N ALA A 128 -5.03 15.91 22.19
CA ALA A 128 -6.32 15.26 21.92
C ALA A 128 -6.44 14.72 20.48
N THR A 129 -7.02 13.51 20.40
CA THR A 129 -7.41 12.67 19.26
C THR A 129 -8.63 13.18 18.47
N LEU A 130 -8.75 12.82 17.18
CA LEU A 130 -10.04 12.75 16.48
C LEU A 130 -10.06 11.63 15.41
N ASN A 131 -11.21 10.93 15.31
CA ASN A 131 -11.60 9.90 14.32
C ASN A 131 -12.88 10.36 13.59
N GLY A 132 -13.12 9.88 12.35
CA GLY A 132 -14.48 9.77 11.79
C GLY A 132 -14.63 9.96 10.27
N VAL A 133 -15.20 8.96 9.59
CA VAL A 133 -15.37 8.76 8.13
C VAL A 133 -16.86 8.76 7.75
N ALA A 134 -17.25 9.18 6.52
CA ALA A 134 -18.48 8.71 5.81
C ALA A 134 -18.58 9.15 4.32
N LEU A 135 -18.97 8.24 3.40
CA LEU A 135 -19.50 8.49 2.02
C LEU A 135 -20.51 7.39 1.58
N ASN A 136 -21.33 7.60 0.54
CA ASN A 136 -22.68 7.01 0.34
C ASN A 136 -22.90 6.09 -0.90
N ASP A 137 -24.09 5.48 -0.98
CA ASP A 137 -24.41 4.29 -1.79
C ASP A 137 -24.68 4.51 -3.30
N THR A 138 -24.76 5.74 -3.80
CA THR A 138 -25.09 5.99 -5.22
C THR A 138 -23.89 5.75 -6.15
N GLU A 139 -22.68 5.79 -5.59
CA GLU A 139 -21.40 5.54 -6.28
C GLU A 139 -21.12 4.03 -6.46
N LYS A 140 -21.76 3.18 -5.64
CA LYS A 140 -21.52 1.74 -5.56
C LYS A 140 -22.08 0.93 -6.75
N ALA A 141 -23.23 1.32 -7.30
CA ALA A 141 -23.80 0.64 -8.48
C ALA A 141 -22.99 0.91 -9.76
N ARG A 142 -22.46 2.12 -9.88
CA ARG A 142 -21.63 2.53 -11.03
C ARG A 142 -20.28 1.82 -11.05
N PHE A 143 -19.69 1.54 -9.90
CA PHE A 143 -18.42 0.83 -9.78
C PHE A 143 -18.50 -0.63 -10.28
N ASN A 144 -19.56 -1.34 -9.92
CA ASN A 144 -19.76 -2.73 -10.34
C ASN A 144 -20.03 -2.85 -11.86
N ASP A 145 -20.80 -1.92 -12.43
CA ASP A 145 -21.02 -1.86 -13.87
C ASP A 145 -19.71 -1.56 -14.65
N ILE A 146 -18.82 -0.75 -14.07
CA ILE A 146 -17.51 -0.44 -14.65
C ILE A 146 -16.56 -1.64 -14.60
N ASP A 147 -16.54 -2.40 -13.50
CA ASP A 147 -15.66 -3.59 -13.38
C ASP A 147 -16.04 -4.71 -14.37
N VAL A 148 -17.34 -4.93 -14.58
CA VAL A 148 -17.85 -5.84 -15.62
C VAL A 148 -17.45 -5.33 -17.01
N LYS A 149 -17.63 -4.03 -17.28
CA LYS A 149 -17.27 -3.40 -18.56
C LYS A 149 -15.77 -3.43 -18.84
N LEU A 150 -14.93 -3.24 -17.84
CA LEU A 150 -13.47 -3.27 -17.97
C LEU A 150 -12.96 -4.68 -18.28
N LYS A 151 -13.58 -5.71 -17.68
CA LYS A 151 -13.27 -7.12 -18.00
C LYS A 151 -13.68 -7.49 -19.43
N GLU A 152 -14.82 -7.00 -19.91
CA GLU A 152 -15.24 -7.13 -21.31
C GLU A 152 -14.28 -6.41 -22.28
N LEU A 153 -13.87 -5.17 -21.95
CA LEU A 153 -12.98 -4.38 -22.80
C LEU A 153 -11.55 -4.96 -22.89
N ASN A 154 -11.06 -5.62 -21.84
CA ASN A 154 -9.76 -6.30 -21.87
C ASN A 154 -9.74 -7.50 -22.82
N ALA A 155 -10.86 -8.20 -23.02
CA ALA A 155 -10.97 -9.30 -23.99
C ALA A 155 -11.02 -8.80 -25.44
N VAL A 156 -11.73 -7.68 -25.68
CA VAL A 156 -11.82 -7.03 -26.99
C VAL A 156 -10.47 -6.39 -27.39
N ALA A 157 -9.78 -5.73 -26.45
CA ALA A 157 -8.47 -5.11 -26.70
C ALA A 157 -7.36 -6.12 -27.09
N ALA A 158 -7.52 -7.40 -26.74
CA ALA A 158 -6.63 -8.49 -27.14
C ALA A 158 -7.00 -9.13 -28.50
N GLY A 159 -8.01 -8.60 -29.22
CA GLY A 159 -8.40 -9.02 -30.57
C GLY A 159 -9.43 -10.16 -30.63
N TYR A 160 -10.19 -10.41 -29.55
CA TYR A 160 -11.17 -11.49 -29.49
C TYR A 160 -12.61 -10.95 -29.40
N ASP A 161 -13.12 -10.43 -30.52
CA ASP A 161 -14.43 -9.74 -30.62
C ASP A 161 -15.67 -10.60 -30.30
N VAL A 162 -15.51 -11.92 -30.21
CA VAL A 162 -16.58 -12.91 -29.93
C VAL A 162 -16.46 -13.58 -28.56
N ALA A 163 -15.46 -13.18 -27.76
CA ALA A 163 -15.27 -13.77 -26.44
C ALA A 163 -16.43 -13.42 -25.51
N THR A 164 -17.04 -14.45 -24.94
CA THR A 164 -18.03 -14.32 -23.86
C THR A 164 -17.54 -15.08 -22.63
N PRO A 165 -18.08 -14.81 -21.43
CA PRO A 165 -17.80 -15.63 -20.26
C PRO A 165 -18.00 -17.13 -20.50
N ALA A 166 -18.92 -17.51 -21.40
CA ALA A 166 -19.24 -18.90 -21.72
C ALA A 166 -18.40 -19.54 -22.85
N ALA A 167 -17.91 -18.75 -23.82
CA ALA A 167 -17.32 -19.29 -25.06
C ALA A 167 -15.81 -19.03 -25.23
N GLY A 168 -15.20 -18.20 -24.37
CA GLY A 168 -13.77 -17.91 -24.43
C GLY A 168 -13.31 -17.25 -25.74
N PRO A 169 -11.99 -17.10 -25.97
CA PRO A 169 -10.91 -17.51 -25.06
C PRO A 169 -10.87 -16.66 -23.78
N TRP A 170 -10.35 -17.25 -22.70
CA TRP A 170 -10.18 -16.58 -21.41
C TRP A 170 -8.70 -16.25 -21.18
N MET A 171 -8.42 -15.04 -20.69
CA MET A 171 -7.09 -14.64 -20.23
C MET A 171 -7.07 -14.65 -18.71
N LEU A 172 -6.17 -15.44 -18.13
CA LEU A 172 -5.94 -15.48 -16.69
C LEU A 172 -4.77 -14.56 -16.34
N THR A 173 -4.99 -13.69 -15.36
CA THR A 173 -3.99 -12.77 -14.81
C THR A 173 -3.67 -13.12 -13.36
N LEU A 174 -2.56 -12.58 -12.85
CA LEU A 174 -2.10 -12.84 -11.48
C LEU A 174 -2.65 -11.85 -10.44
N ASP A 175 -3.56 -10.96 -10.81
CA ASP A 175 -4.25 -10.15 -9.81
C ASP A 175 -5.00 -11.06 -8.82
N ARG A 176 -5.12 -10.59 -7.58
CA ARG A 176 -5.57 -11.42 -6.46
C ARG A 176 -6.93 -12.07 -6.73
N SER A 177 -7.84 -11.39 -7.43
CA SER A 177 -9.17 -11.92 -7.71
C SER A 177 -9.11 -13.10 -8.68
N ASN A 178 -8.40 -12.96 -9.80
CA ASN A 178 -8.24 -14.05 -10.76
C ASN A 178 -7.41 -15.21 -10.19
N TYR A 179 -6.29 -14.91 -9.54
CA TYR A 179 -5.46 -15.92 -8.89
C TYR A 179 -6.24 -16.73 -7.85
N SER A 180 -6.93 -16.05 -6.93
CA SER A 180 -7.70 -16.70 -5.86
C SER A 180 -8.82 -17.57 -6.43
N ALA A 181 -9.53 -17.11 -7.47
CA ALA A 181 -10.58 -17.91 -8.09
C ALA A 181 -10.03 -19.22 -8.68
N VAL A 182 -8.86 -19.17 -9.33
CA VAL A 182 -8.24 -20.36 -9.93
C VAL A 182 -7.76 -21.33 -8.86
N VAL A 183 -6.99 -20.89 -7.85
CA VAL A 183 -6.45 -21.81 -6.84
C VAL A 183 -7.51 -22.40 -5.91
N THR A 184 -8.66 -21.73 -5.77
CA THR A 184 -9.78 -22.22 -4.94
C THR A 184 -10.74 -23.11 -5.72
N HIS A 185 -11.08 -22.81 -6.97
CA HIS A 185 -12.19 -23.48 -7.67
C HIS A 185 -11.77 -24.31 -8.89
N CYS A 186 -10.59 -24.08 -9.46
CA CYS A 186 -10.19 -24.79 -10.67
C CYS A 186 -9.88 -26.25 -10.36
N THR A 187 -10.64 -27.17 -10.94
CA THR A 187 -10.43 -28.62 -10.81
C THR A 187 -9.14 -29.09 -11.48
N ASN A 188 -8.61 -28.35 -12.46
CA ASN A 188 -7.34 -28.64 -13.11
C ASN A 188 -6.15 -28.33 -12.18
N ARG A 189 -5.62 -29.37 -11.54
CA ARG A 189 -4.49 -29.27 -10.62
C ARG A 189 -3.23 -28.67 -11.26
N SER A 190 -2.91 -29.04 -12.50
CA SER A 190 -1.75 -28.50 -13.21
C SER A 190 -1.89 -27.00 -13.46
N LEU A 191 -3.09 -26.50 -13.73
CA LEU A 191 -3.35 -25.07 -13.87
C LEU A 191 -3.21 -24.34 -12.52
N ARG A 192 -3.70 -24.92 -11.42
CA ARG A 192 -3.47 -24.36 -10.07
C ARG A 192 -1.98 -24.26 -9.74
N GLN A 193 -1.24 -25.34 -10.03
CA GLN A 193 0.21 -25.37 -9.83
C GLN A 193 0.91 -24.28 -10.66
N LEU A 194 0.56 -24.15 -11.94
CA LEU A 194 1.13 -23.12 -12.81
C LEU A 194 0.86 -21.71 -12.28
N MET A 195 -0.39 -21.41 -11.89
CA MET A 195 -0.77 -20.11 -11.33
C MET A 195 -0.05 -19.82 -10.02
N TYR A 196 0.02 -20.81 -9.11
CA TYR A 196 0.76 -20.70 -7.85
C TYR A 196 2.23 -20.37 -8.09
N GLN A 197 2.89 -21.13 -8.95
CA GLN A 197 4.31 -20.91 -9.26
C GLN A 197 4.52 -19.54 -9.90
N ALA A 198 3.71 -19.17 -10.89
CA ALA A 198 3.80 -17.88 -11.55
C ALA A 198 3.65 -16.71 -10.56
N GLU A 199 2.68 -16.78 -9.64
CA GLU A 199 2.44 -15.76 -8.62
C GLU A 199 3.58 -15.69 -7.57
N ARG A 200 4.13 -16.84 -7.15
CA ARG A 200 5.28 -16.89 -6.23
C ARG A 200 6.60 -16.40 -6.83
N THR A 201 6.73 -16.39 -8.16
CA THR A 201 7.93 -15.93 -8.89
C THR A 201 7.79 -14.54 -9.49
N VAL A 202 6.73 -13.79 -9.16
CA VAL A 202 6.61 -12.40 -9.61
C VAL A 202 7.80 -11.60 -9.11
N ALA A 203 8.43 -10.86 -10.03
CA ALA A 203 9.57 -10.00 -9.75
C ALA A 203 10.80 -10.72 -9.17
N THR A 204 11.04 -11.98 -9.57
CA THR A 204 12.24 -12.75 -9.19
C THR A 204 13.18 -13.03 -10.37
N SER A 205 12.99 -12.36 -11.51
CA SER A 205 13.81 -12.56 -12.71
C SER A 205 13.86 -11.29 -13.57
N PRO A 206 14.95 -11.07 -14.34
CA PRO A 206 15.10 -9.88 -15.18
C PRO A 206 13.96 -9.72 -16.20
N PRO A 207 13.58 -8.48 -16.56
CA PRO A 207 14.13 -7.20 -16.08
C PRO A 207 13.53 -6.70 -14.76
N TYR A 208 12.63 -7.47 -14.13
CA TYR A 208 11.85 -7.06 -12.96
C TYR A 208 12.31 -7.70 -11.65
N ASP A 209 13.57 -8.16 -11.57
CA ASP A 209 14.08 -8.84 -10.39
C ASP A 209 14.28 -7.87 -9.22
N ASN A 210 13.51 -8.07 -8.15
CA ASN A 210 13.58 -7.27 -6.93
C ASN A 210 14.65 -7.77 -5.94
N THR A 211 15.26 -8.94 -6.17
CA THR A 211 16.29 -9.50 -5.29
C THR A 211 17.45 -8.54 -5.00
N PRO A 212 18.13 -7.94 -6.00
CA PRO A 212 19.21 -6.98 -5.75
C PRO A 212 18.72 -5.71 -5.03
N ILE A 213 17.52 -5.24 -5.34
CA ILE A 213 16.91 -4.06 -4.70
C ILE A 213 16.69 -4.33 -3.21
N ILE A 214 16.16 -5.50 -2.85
CA ILE A 214 15.94 -5.89 -1.45
C ILE A 214 17.27 -5.95 -0.69
N GLN A 215 18.32 -6.52 -1.30
CA GLN A 215 19.64 -6.60 -0.68
C GLN A 215 20.22 -5.20 -0.39
N GLU A 216 20.13 -4.29 -1.36
CA GLU A 216 20.55 -2.90 -1.19
C GLU A 216 19.73 -2.19 -0.11
N MET A 217 18.40 -2.34 -0.11
CA MET A 217 17.52 -1.78 0.93
C MET A 217 17.89 -2.26 2.33
N LEU A 218 18.22 -3.55 2.51
CA LEU A 218 18.64 -4.11 3.80
C LEU A 218 19.98 -3.54 4.25
N GLN A 219 20.93 -3.38 3.33
CA GLN A 219 22.22 -2.74 3.60
C GLN A 219 22.04 -1.30 4.07
N LEU A 220 21.30 -0.48 3.31
CA LEU A 220 21.05 0.93 3.62
C LEU A 220 20.30 1.11 4.95
N ARG A 221 19.32 0.25 5.24
CA ARG A 221 18.60 0.27 6.52
C ARG A 221 19.51 -0.05 7.72
N ARG A 222 20.48 -0.95 7.53
CA ARG A 222 21.47 -1.25 8.57
C ARG A 222 22.41 -0.07 8.81
N GLU A 223 22.89 0.56 7.75
CA GLU A 223 23.71 1.78 7.85
C GLU A 223 22.96 2.92 8.53
N GLN A 224 21.69 3.14 8.15
CA GLN A 224 20.82 4.13 8.78
C GLN A 224 20.67 3.89 10.29
N ALA A 225 20.46 2.64 10.71
CA ALA A 225 20.37 2.30 12.12
C ALA A 225 21.67 2.61 12.86
N ALA A 226 22.82 2.23 12.29
CA ALA A 226 24.13 2.50 12.89
C ALA A 226 24.41 4.00 13.04
N LEU A 227 24.06 4.82 12.03
CA LEU A 227 24.20 6.28 12.10
C LEU A 227 23.34 6.93 13.19
N LEU A 228 22.19 6.33 13.49
CA LEU A 228 21.29 6.79 14.55
C LEU A 228 21.61 6.18 15.92
N GLY A 229 22.65 5.34 16.03
CA GLY A 229 23.07 4.71 17.28
C GLY A 229 22.24 3.49 17.69
N PHE A 230 21.51 2.86 16.76
CA PHE A 230 20.72 1.66 16.99
C PHE A 230 21.40 0.40 16.46
N ASP A 231 21.18 -0.73 17.14
CA ASP A 231 21.73 -2.03 16.73
C ASP A 231 21.11 -2.59 15.44
N SER A 232 19.86 -2.19 15.14
CA SER A 232 19.13 -2.68 13.98
C SER A 232 18.06 -1.69 13.50
N PHE A 233 17.66 -1.82 12.24
CA PHE A 233 16.54 -1.03 11.70
C PHE A 233 15.20 -1.37 12.37
N ALA A 234 15.05 -2.57 12.95
CA ALA A 234 13.87 -2.91 13.73
C ALA A 234 13.74 -1.99 14.95
N SER A 235 14.85 -1.71 15.64
CA SER A 235 14.87 -0.77 16.77
C SER A 235 14.50 0.65 16.33
N VAL A 236 15.08 1.14 15.23
CA VAL A 236 14.71 2.46 14.64
C VAL A 236 13.20 2.53 14.34
N SER A 237 12.64 1.48 13.75
CA SER A 237 11.22 1.40 13.39
C SER A 237 10.30 1.41 14.61
N LEU A 238 10.76 0.88 15.74
CA LEU A 238 9.96 0.69 16.95
C LEU A 238 9.88 1.93 17.84
N GLU A 239 10.81 2.89 17.73
CA GLU A 239 10.80 4.14 18.52
C GLU A 239 9.45 4.87 18.51
N ASN A 240 8.72 4.80 17.40
CA ASN A 240 7.41 5.43 17.23
C ASN A 240 6.25 4.40 17.13
N LYS A 241 6.41 3.20 17.69
CA LYS A 241 5.39 2.14 17.70
C LYS A 241 5.07 1.70 19.13
N MET A 242 3.94 1.02 19.31
CA MET A 242 3.50 0.54 20.63
C MET A 242 4.36 -0.60 21.20
N ALA A 243 4.98 -1.41 20.33
CA ALA A 243 5.78 -2.53 20.77
C ALA A 243 7.11 -2.02 21.36
N PRO A 244 7.48 -2.44 22.58
CA PRO A 244 8.57 -1.81 23.33
C PRO A 244 9.97 -2.21 22.85
N SER A 245 10.11 -3.32 22.14
CA SER A 245 11.40 -3.80 21.62
C SER A 245 11.21 -4.86 20.53
N ALA A 246 12.29 -5.12 19.77
CA ALA A 246 12.31 -6.19 18.78
C ALA A 246 12.16 -7.58 19.43
N SER A 247 12.71 -7.78 20.64
CA SER A 247 12.54 -9.02 21.40
C SER A 247 11.09 -9.25 21.80
N ALA A 248 10.38 -8.22 22.26
CA ALA A 248 8.97 -8.33 22.62
C ALA A 248 8.09 -8.70 21.41
N VAL A 249 8.42 -8.18 20.22
CA VAL A 249 7.78 -8.61 18.97
C VAL A 249 8.07 -10.08 18.68
N GLN A 250 9.34 -10.51 18.80
CA GLN A 250 9.72 -11.90 18.57
C GLN A 250 9.04 -12.85 19.56
N ASP A 251 9.00 -12.52 20.84
CA ASP A 251 8.35 -13.33 21.88
C ASP A 251 6.85 -13.50 21.60
N MET A 252 6.19 -12.45 21.11
CA MET A 252 4.78 -12.51 20.71
C MET A 252 4.56 -13.40 19.49
N LEU A 253 5.43 -13.28 18.47
CA LEU A 253 5.37 -14.14 17.27
C LEU A 253 5.68 -15.60 17.61
N ASP A 254 6.62 -15.85 18.51
CA ASP A 254 6.99 -17.19 18.99
C ASP A 254 5.85 -17.83 19.78
N LEU A 255 5.19 -17.07 20.67
CA LEU A 255 4.01 -17.53 21.37
C LEU A 255 2.89 -17.92 20.39
N LEU A 256 2.62 -17.10 19.37
CA LEU A 256 1.65 -17.42 18.32
C LEU A 256 2.05 -18.68 17.56
N ARG A 257 3.31 -18.78 17.13
CA ARG A 257 3.84 -19.95 16.42
C ARG A 257 3.62 -21.22 17.25
N ASP A 258 3.99 -21.21 18.52
CA ASP A 258 3.94 -22.38 19.38
C ASP A 258 2.50 -22.86 19.64
N LYS A 259 1.53 -21.95 19.59
CA LYS A 259 0.09 -22.28 19.68
C LYS A 259 -0.51 -22.70 18.33
N CYS A 260 -0.15 -22.03 17.24
CA CYS A 260 -0.79 -22.22 15.95
C CYS A 260 -0.18 -23.37 15.14
N VAL A 261 1.12 -23.66 15.25
CA VAL A 261 1.77 -24.70 14.44
C VAL A 261 1.22 -26.11 14.71
N PRO A 262 0.98 -26.54 15.97
CA PRO A 262 0.36 -27.84 16.22
C PRO A 262 -1.04 -27.94 15.61
N LEU A 263 -1.84 -26.87 15.69
CA LEU A 263 -3.18 -26.80 15.12
C LEU A 263 -3.14 -26.86 13.59
N ALA A 264 -2.29 -26.05 12.95
CA ALA A 264 -2.14 -26.04 11.49
C ALA A 264 -1.67 -27.41 10.94
N ARG A 265 -0.84 -28.13 11.69
CA ARG A 265 -0.44 -29.50 11.33
C ARG A 265 -1.60 -30.49 11.45
N ALA A 266 -2.41 -30.37 12.49
CA ALA A 266 -3.61 -31.18 12.66
C ALA A 266 -4.63 -30.90 11.55
N GLU A 267 -4.89 -29.62 11.25
CA GLU A 267 -5.78 -29.20 10.15
C GLU A 267 -5.31 -29.72 8.79
N LEU A 268 -4.00 -29.70 8.52
CA LEU A 268 -3.46 -30.27 7.30
C LEU A 268 -3.67 -31.80 7.25
N ALA A 269 -3.45 -32.50 8.36
CA ALA A 269 -3.68 -33.95 8.43
C ALA A 269 -5.17 -34.30 8.25
N ASP A 270 -6.07 -33.51 8.86
CA ASP A 270 -7.52 -33.65 8.69
C ASP A 270 -7.95 -33.39 7.25
N LEU A 271 -7.38 -32.37 6.61
CA LEU A 271 -7.62 -32.08 5.21
C LEU A 271 -7.12 -33.21 4.29
N GLU A 272 -5.94 -33.77 4.56
CA GLU A 272 -5.44 -34.93 3.83
C GLU A 272 -6.30 -36.19 4.02
N ALA A 273 -6.80 -36.42 5.23
CA ALA A 273 -7.74 -37.49 5.52
C ALA A 273 -9.06 -37.30 4.77
N PHE A 274 -9.60 -36.07 4.79
CA PHE A 274 -10.78 -35.71 4.01
C PHE A 274 -10.62 -36.00 2.52
N VAL A 275 -9.46 -35.66 1.92
CA VAL A 275 -9.21 -35.97 0.50
C VAL A 275 -9.22 -37.47 0.22
N LYS A 276 -8.67 -38.30 1.13
CA LYS A 276 -8.71 -39.76 0.99
C LYS A 276 -10.14 -40.30 0.99
N ASP A 277 -10.99 -39.75 1.85
CA ASP A 277 -12.36 -40.24 2.03
C ASP A 277 -13.32 -39.68 0.97
N PHE A 278 -13.21 -38.39 0.65
CA PHE A 278 -14.11 -37.69 -0.27
C PHE A 278 -13.79 -37.96 -1.74
N ALA A 279 -12.51 -38.15 -2.08
CA ALA A 279 -12.07 -38.32 -3.46
C ALA A 279 -10.98 -39.41 -3.61
N PRO A 280 -11.29 -40.68 -3.26
CA PRO A 280 -10.31 -41.76 -3.20
C PRO A 280 -9.60 -42.01 -4.55
N ASP A 281 -10.30 -41.80 -5.67
CA ASP A 281 -9.76 -42.02 -7.02
C ASP A 281 -8.59 -41.07 -7.38
N VAL A 282 -8.52 -39.89 -6.76
CA VAL A 282 -7.47 -38.89 -7.01
C VAL A 282 -6.53 -38.71 -5.83
N ALA A 283 -6.82 -39.31 -4.67
CA ALA A 283 -6.01 -39.19 -3.46
C ALA A 283 -4.55 -39.64 -3.68
N ALA A 284 -4.35 -40.75 -4.41
CA ALA A 284 -3.02 -41.30 -4.68
C ALA A 284 -2.11 -40.37 -5.51
N THR A 285 -2.68 -39.50 -6.34
CA THR A 285 -1.93 -38.56 -7.19
C THR A 285 -1.91 -37.13 -6.64
N THR A 286 -2.69 -36.87 -5.58
CA THR A 286 -2.84 -35.54 -4.96
C THR A 286 -2.08 -35.42 -3.65
N LEU A 287 -1.90 -36.53 -2.91
CA LEU A 287 -1.24 -36.54 -1.61
C LEU A 287 0.27 -36.83 -1.71
N PRO A 288 1.10 -36.25 -0.81
CA PRO A 288 0.73 -35.25 0.19
C PRO A 288 0.35 -33.91 -0.45
N LEU A 289 -0.54 -33.16 0.19
CA LEU A 289 -1.05 -31.90 -0.35
C LEU A 289 0.08 -30.91 -0.57
N GLN A 290 0.07 -30.26 -1.73
CA GLN A 290 0.99 -29.17 -2.05
C GLN A 290 0.33 -27.81 -1.81
N HIS A 291 1.11 -26.73 -1.80
CA HIS A 291 0.57 -25.38 -1.54
C HIS A 291 -0.57 -24.97 -2.49
N TRP A 292 -0.55 -25.42 -3.75
CA TRP A 292 -1.60 -25.16 -4.75
C TRP A 292 -2.82 -26.10 -4.63
N ASP A 293 -2.81 -27.02 -3.67
CA ASP A 293 -3.92 -27.92 -3.38
C ASP A 293 -4.73 -27.48 -2.14
N ILE A 294 -4.12 -26.73 -1.21
CA ILE A 294 -4.72 -26.37 0.07
C ILE A 294 -6.04 -25.62 -0.10
N ALA A 295 -6.05 -24.49 -0.81
CA ALA A 295 -7.25 -23.66 -0.98
C ALA A 295 -8.38 -24.42 -1.69
N PHE A 296 -8.03 -25.25 -2.69
CA PHE A 296 -8.98 -26.05 -3.45
C PHE A 296 -9.70 -27.07 -2.58
N TRP A 297 -8.97 -27.80 -1.73
CA TRP A 297 -9.56 -28.83 -0.88
C TRP A 297 -10.19 -28.28 0.40
N TYR A 298 -9.77 -27.09 0.86
CA TYR A 298 -10.38 -26.44 2.01
C TYR A 298 -11.85 -26.06 1.77
N CYS A 299 -12.21 -25.69 0.52
CA CYS A 299 -13.58 -25.32 0.14
C CYS A 299 -14.62 -26.46 0.26
N PRO A 300 -14.37 -27.71 -0.17
CA PRO A 300 -15.25 -28.85 0.08
C PRO A 300 -15.04 -29.51 1.46
N PHE A 301 -13.99 -29.15 2.21
CA PHE A 301 -13.79 -29.56 3.60
C PHE A 301 -14.66 -28.75 4.58
N THR A 302 -14.82 -27.46 4.34
CA THR A 302 -15.66 -26.54 5.14
C THR A 302 -17.20 -26.74 5.13
N PRO A 303 -17.86 -27.43 4.18
CA PRO A 303 -19.30 -27.75 4.23
C PRO A 303 -19.69 -28.63 5.43
N MET A 304 -18.74 -29.34 6.07
CA MET A 304 -18.98 -30.01 7.36
C MET A 304 -19.31 -29.05 8.52
N LEU A 305 -19.17 -27.74 8.31
CA LEU A 305 -19.56 -26.68 9.25
C LEU A 305 -20.91 -26.02 8.91
N ASP A 306 -21.70 -26.56 7.95
CA ASP A 306 -22.98 -25.99 7.48
C ASP A 306 -22.88 -24.57 6.86
N PHE A 307 -21.74 -24.21 6.27
CA PHE A 307 -21.57 -22.93 5.56
C PHE A 307 -20.81 -23.10 4.23
N CYS A 308 -21.41 -22.62 3.14
CA CYS A 308 -20.76 -22.43 1.84
C CYS A 308 -20.68 -20.92 1.52
N ALA A 309 -19.61 -20.43 0.88
CA ALA A 309 -19.53 -19.02 0.47
C ALA A 309 -20.71 -18.59 -0.43
N ASP A 310 -21.29 -19.54 -1.19
CA ASP A 310 -22.48 -19.34 -2.03
C ASP A 310 -23.79 -19.24 -1.22
N SER A 311 -23.76 -19.59 0.08
CA SER A 311 -24.92 -19.56 0.98
C SER A 311 -24.98 -18.30 1.87
N LEU A 312 -24.01 -17.39 1.73
CA LEU A 312 -24.08 -16.07 2.37
C LEU A 312 -25.13 -15.20 1.66
N PRO A 313 -26.03 -14.49 2.38
CA PRO A 313 -26.82 -13.43 1.77
C PRO A 313 -25.86 -12.48 1.06
N THR A 314 -26.22 -12.01 -0.14
CA THR A 314 -25.37 -11.19 -1.00
C THR A 314 -24.63 -10.13 -0.20
N LEU A 315 -23.34 -10.36 0.09
CA LEU A 315 -22.47 -9.38 0.73
C LEU A 315 -22.10 -8.36 -0.35
N SER A 316 -23.02 -7.45 -0.60
CA SER A 316 -22.75 -6.31 -1.44
C SER A 316 -21.91 -5.31 -0.63
N ILE A 317 -20.99 -4.62 -1.30
CA ILE A 317 -20.23 -3.50 -0.71
C ILE A 317 -21.16 -2.38 -0.17
N GLY A 318 -22.45 -2.42 -0.52
CA GLY A 318 -23.51 -1.54 0.00
C GLY A 318 -24.06 -1.87 1.39
N SER A 319 -23.73 -3.02 1.98
CA SER A 319 -24.40 -3.55 3.19
C SER A 319 -23.56 -3.56 4.48
N LEU A 320 -22.40 -2.87 4.51
CA LEU A 320 -21.55 -2.67 5.70
C LEU A 320 -21.38 -1.18 6.02
#